data_AF-A0A7S8FAR7-F1
#
_entry.id   AF-A0A7S8FAR7-F1
#
_cell.length_a   1.000
_cell.length_b   1.000
_cell.length_c   1.000
_cell.angle_alpha   90.00
_cell.angle_beta   90.00
_cell.angle_gamma   90.00
#
_symmetry.space_group_name_H-M   'P 1'
#
loop_
_entity.id
_entity.type
_entity.pdbx_description
1 polymer ?
#
loop_
_entity_poly.entity_id
_entity_poly.type
_entity_poly.pdbx_seq_one_letter_code
_entity_poly.pdbx_strand_id
1 'polypeptide(L)'
;MSGHADIVVVQLPRGATAMVWMDLATGTVATSHAGLQVTLRRGVKNWAGHLVLPQDGSNFLSAVYDHFFLNGYPVQWLRLSGLKKVQRIYRV
;
A
#
# COMPACT_ATOMS: atom_id res chain seq x y z
N MET A 1 -17.29 6.96 -12.87
CA MET A 1 -16.95 5.73 -12.14
C MET A 1 -16.10 6.12 -10.93
N SER A 2 -16.64 5.94 -9.73
CA SER A 2 -15.96 6.22 -8.46
C SER A 2 -14.82 5.20 -8.29
N GLY A 3 -13.57 5.65 -8.33
CA GLY A 3 -12.44 4.78 -8.01
C GLY A 3 -12.46 4.47 -6.51
N HIS A 4 -12.52 3.19 -6.17
CA HIS A 4 -12.21 2.73 -4.82
C HIS A 4 -10.70 2.55 -4.71
N ALA A 5 -10.09 3.06 -3.64
CA ALA A 5 -8.70 2.74 -3.32
C ALA A 5 -8.62 2.16 -1.91
N ASP A 6 -7.90 1.06 -1.80
CA ASP A 6 -7.53 0.47 -0.52
C ASP A 6 -6.14 0.99 -0.13
N ILE A 7 -6.04 1.46 1.11
CA ILE A 7 -4.82 2.01 1.70
C ILE A 7 -4.55 1.27 3.01
N VAL A 8 -3.34 0.75 3.15
CA VAL A 8 -2.82 0.25 4.42
C VAL A 8 -2.07 1.39 5.09
N VAL A 9 -2.49 1.75 6.31
CA VAL A 9 -1.83 2.75 7.14
C VAL A 9 -1.08 2.04 8.25
N VAL A 10 0.21 2.32 8.36
CA VAL A 10 1.14 1.72 9.31
C VAL A 10 1.67 2.81 10.22
N GLN A 11 1.55 2.62 11.53
CA GLN A 11 2.19 3.49 12.52
C GLN A 11 3.61 2.98 12.76
N LEU A 12 4.59 3.77 12.35
CA LEU A 12 6.02 3.51 12.53
C LEU A 12 6.48 4.02 13.91
N PRO A 13 7.65 3.55 14.39
CA PRO A 13 8.21 4.02 15.64
C PRO A 13 8.42 5.53 15.61
N ARG A 14 8.35 6.19 16.77
CA ARG A 14 8.51 7.64 16.93
C ARG A 14 7.36 8.48 16.33
N GLY A 15 6.19 7.88 16.13
CA GLY A 15 4.97 8.59 15.73
C GLY A 15 4.89 8.95 14.24
N ALA A 16 5.74 8.36 13.39
CA ALA A 16 5.63 8.51 11.95
C ALA A 16 4.50 7.61 11.41
N THR A 17 3.75 8.09 10.41
CA THR A 17 2.69 7.30 9.76
C THR A 17 3.07 7.05 8.30
N ALA A 18 3.13 5.78 7.90
CA ALA A 18 3.31 5.39 6.52
C ALA A 18 1.98 4.93 5.92
N MET A 19 1.65 5.47 4.76
CA MET A 19 0.53 5.00 3.95
C MET A 19 1.08 4.16 2.81
N VAL A 20 0.43 3.05 2.51
CA VAL A 20 0.76 2.16 1.40
C VAL A 20 -0.52 1.92 0.61
N TRP A 21 -0.48 2.18 -0.69
CA TRP A 21 -1.60 1.94 -1.58
C TRP A 21 -1.10 1.43 -2.92
N MET A 22 -2.01 0.85 -3.70
CA MET A 22 -1.68 0.32 -5.01
C MET A 22 -2.49 1.04 -6.09
N ASP A 23 -1.80 1.37 -7.18
CA ASP A 23 -2.46 1.68 -8.44
C ASP A 23 -2.76 0.37 -9.17
N LEU A 24 -4.02 -0.07 -9.12
CA LEU A 24 -4.47 -1.30 -9.77
C LEU A 24 -4.36 -1.25 -11.30
N ALA A 25 -4.33 -0.06 -11.91
CA ALA A 25 -4.20 0.06 -13.36
C ALA A 25 -2.75 -0.22 -13.82
N THR A 26 -1.77 0.09 -12.98
CA THR A 26 -0.34 -0.05 -13.30
C THR A 26 0.36 -1.15 -12.50
N GLY A 27 -0.33 -1.78 -11.54
CA GLY A 27 0.28 -2.74 -10.60
C GLY A 27 1.35 -2.11 -9.70
N THR A 28 1.38 -0.78 -9.60
CA THR A 28 2.44 -0.05 -8.90
C THR A 28 2.06 0.18 -7.44
N VAL A 29 2.93 -0.21 -6.52
CA VAL A 29 2.82 0.18 -5.12
C VAL A 29 3.39 1.58 -4.90
N ALA A 30 2.64 2.40 -4.19
CA ALA A 30 3.05 3.73 -3.74
C ALA A 30 3.03 3.79 -2.21
N THR A 31 3.91 4.62 -1.65
CA THR A 31 3.96 4.85 -0.20
C THR A 31 4.37 6.29 0.12
N SER A 32 3.86 6.82 1.24
CA SER A 32 4.28 8.12 1.78
C SER A 32 5.64 8.08 2.48
N HIS A 33 6.23 6.89 2.69
CA HIS A 33 7.48 6.72 3.43
C HIS A 33 8.58 6.11 2.56
N ALA A 34 9.62 6.89 2.24
CA ALA A 34 10.70 6.51 1.32
C ALA A 34 11.42 5.20 1.71
N GLY A 35 11.62 4.97 3.01
CA GLY A 35 12.28 3.75 3.50
C GLY A 35 11.51 2.46 3.23
N LEU A 36 10.19 2.55 3.01
CA LEU A 36 9.36 1.38 2.69
C LEU A 36 9.33 1.06 1.19
N GLN A 37 9.64 2.04 0.34
CA GLN A 37 9.50 1.89 -1.11
C GLN A 37 10.38 0.75 -1.65
N VAL A 38 11.62 0.62 -1.16
CA VAL A 38 12.55 -0.44 -1.58
C VAL A 38 12.05 -1.81 -1.11
N THR A 39 11.58 -1.91 0.13
CA THR A 39 11.05 -3.15 0.71
C THR A 39 9.82 -3.62 -0.05
N LEU A 40 8.86 -2.73 -0.30
CA LEU A 40 7.61 -3.07 -0.98
C LEU A 40 7.85 -3.50 -2.44
N ARG A 41 8.81 -2.88 -3.13
CA ARG A 41 9.20 -3.29 -4.50
C ARG A 41 9.78 -4.69 -4.58
N ARG A 42 10.44 -5.17 -3.52
CA ARG A 42 11.01 -6.54 -3.47
C ARG A 42 9.97 -7.61 -3.16
N GLY A 43 8.76 -7.21 -2.82
CA GLY A 43 7.73 -8.12 -2.32
C GLY A 43 7.78 -8.29 -0.80
N VAL A 44 6.69 -8.83 -0.27
CA VAL A 44 6.49 -9.03 1.17
C VAL A 44 6.02 -10.45 1.39
N LYS A 45 6.47 -11.10 2.47
CA LYS A 45 5.97 -12.42 2.84
C LYS A 45 4.59 -12.30 3.47
N ASN A 46 3.64 -13.10 2.99
CA ASN A 46 2.34 -13.25 3.64
C ASN A 46 2.46 -14.06 4.95
N TRP A 47 1.34 -14.23 5.66
CA TRP A 47 1.26 -15.00 6.90
C TRP A 47 1.74 -16.47 6.76
N ALA A 48 1.64 -17.05 5.56
CA ALA A 48 2.11 -18.41 5.26
C ALA A 48 3.60 -18.47 4.88
N GLY A 49 4.29 -17.33 4.84
CA GLY A 49 5.71 -17.23 4.49
C GLY A 49 5.99 -17.16 2.98
N HIS A 50 4.96 -17.15 2.13
CA HIS A 50 5.10 -17.01 0.68
C HIS A 50 5.35 -15.55 0.29
N LEU A 51 6.29 -15.34 -0.63
CA LEU A 51 6.57 -14.01 -1.19
C LEU A 51 5.42 -13.58 -2.10
N VAL A 52 4.81 -12.44 -1.79
CA VAL A 52 3.79 -11.78 -2.60
C VAL A 52 4.41 -10.53 -3.20
N LEU A 53 4.19 -10.31 -4.50
CA LEU A 53 4.77 -9.23 -5.27
C LEU A 53 3.72 -8.14 -5.55
N PRO A 54 4.13 -6.88 -5.82
CA PRO A 54 3.19 -5.80 -6.15
C PRO A 54 2.23 -6.11 -7.31
N GLN A 55 2.66 -6.93 -8.27
CA GLN A 55 1.83 -7.37 -9.40
C GLN A 55 0.63 -8.24 -8.98
N ASP A 56 0.63 -8.80 -7.75
CA ASP A 56 -0.46 -9.62 -7.22
C ASP A 56 -1.65 -8.78 -6.70
N GLY A 57 -1.63 -7.46 -6.92
CA GLY A 57 -2.82 -6.64 -6.72
C GLY A 57 -3.20 -6.46 -5.24
N SER A 58 -4.50 -6.52 -4.95
CA SER A 58 -5.02 -6.44 -3.58
C SER A 58 -4.48 -7.52 -2.64
N ASN A 59 -4.03 -8.68 -3.15
CA ASN A 59 -3.38 -9.70 -2.34
C ASN A 59 -2.07 -9.19 -1.74
N PHE A 60 -1.35 -8.35 -2.48
CA PHE A 60 -0.13 -7.71 -1.98
C PHE A 60 -0.43 -6.74 -0.84
N LEU A 61 -1.48 -5.92 -0.94
CA LEU A 61 -1.88 -5.02 0.17
C LEU A 61 -2.26 -5.81 1.43
N SER A 62 -2.92 -6.95 1.26
CA SER A 62 -3.23 -7.86 2.38
C SER A 62 -1.95 -8.43 3.00
N ALA A 63 -1.00 -8.87 2.18
CA ALA A 63 0.31 -9.34 2.67
C ALA A 63 1.13 -8.24 3.37
N VAL A 64 1.03 -6.99 2.90
CA VAL A 64 1.65 -5.83 3.56
C VAL A 64 1.02 -5.60 4.93
N TYR A 65 -0.31 -5.65 5.02
CA TYR A 65 -1.03 -5.54 6.29
C TYR A 65 -0.55 -6.62 7.27
N ASP A 66 -0.57 -7.89 6.86
CA ASP A 66 -0.14 -9.02 7.68
C ASP A 66 1.30 -8.85 8.16
N HIS A 67 2.21 -8.47 7.26
CA HIS A 67 3.62 -8.32 7.58
C HIS A 67 3.86 -7.27 8.68
N PHE A 68 3.20 -6.12 8.61
CA PHE A 68 3.36 -5.09 9.65
C PHE A 68 2.65 -5.48 10.94
N PHE A 69 1.45 -6.05 10.84
CA PHE A 69 0.69 -6.52 11.99
C PHE A 69 1.47 -7.57 12.79
N LEU A 70 1.99 -8.60 12.12
CA LEU A 70 2.74 -9.69 12.74
C LEU A 70 4.09 -9.23 13.31
N ASN A 71 4.67 -8.15 12.79
CA ASN A 71 5.87 -7.52 13.34
C ASN A 71 5.57 -6.52 14.48
N GLY A 72 4.32 -6.44 14.94
CA GLY A 72 3.91 -5.63 16.10
C GLY A 72 3.66 -4.15 15.79
N TYR A 73 3.56 -3.77 14.52
CA TYR A 73 3.20 -2.40 14.15
C TYR A 73 1.67 -2.21 14.16
N PRO A 74 1.16 -1.10 14.73
CA PRO A 74 -0.24 -0.76 14.58
C PRO A 74 -0.56 -0.50 13.11
N VAL A 75 -1.56 -1.20 12.60
CA VAL A 75 -2.02 -1.10 11.21
C VAL A 75 -3.51 -0.86 11.11
N GLN A 76 -3.90 -0.08 10.11
CA GLN A 76 -5.29 0.23 9.79
C GLN A 76 -5.53 0.02 8.29
N TRP A 77 -6.68 -0.57 7.97
CA TRP A 77 -7.17 -0.68 6.60
C TRP A 77 -8.14 0.46 6.31
N LEU A 78 -7.85 1.28 5.32
CA LEU A 78 -8.67 2.40 4.90
C LEU A 78 -9.19 2.16 3.49
N ARG A 79 -10.51 2.11 3.37
CA ARG A 79 -11.20 2.00 2.09
C ARG A 79 -11.73 3.37 1.68
N LEU A 80 -11.11 3.99 0.70
CA LEU A 80 -11.55 5.27 0.16
C LEU A 80 -12.52 5.04 -1.00
N SER A 81 -13.73 5.57 -0.88
CA SER A 81 -14.71 5.67 -1.96
C SER A 81 -14.75 7.10 -2.50
N GLY A 82 -14.99 7.25 -3.81
CA GLY A 82 -15.21 8.57 -4.40
C GLY A 82 -13.93 9.33 -4.77
N LEU A 83 -12.81 8.64 -5.02
CA LEU A 83 -11.63 9.29 -5.59
C LEU A 83 -11.99 9.88 -6.96
N LYS A 84 -12.08 11.21 -7.00
CA LYS A 84 -12.19 11.96 -8.27
C LYS A 84 -10.88 11.74 -9.02
N LYS A 85 -10.99 11.19 -10.23
CA LYS A 85 -9.89 10.97 -11.18
C LYS A 85 -9.05 12.26 -11.25
N VAL A 86 -7.85 12.26 -10.69
CA VAL A 86 -6.93 13.40 -10.81
C VAL A 86 -6.43 13.40 -12.25
N GLN A 87 -7.11 14.14 -13.12
CA GLN A 87 -6.61 14.44 -14.45
C GLN A 87 -5.43 15.40 -14.27
N ARG A 88 -4.20 14.87 -14.33
CA ARG A 88 -3.00 15.69 -14.52
C ARG A 88 -3.09 16.32 -15.91
N ILE A 89 -3.68 17.50 -15.99
CA ILE A 89 -3.55 18.37 -17.16
C ILE A 89 -2.26 19.15 -16.93
N TYR A 90 -1.16 18.70 -17.54
CA TYR A 90 0.00 19.55 -17.74
C TYR A 90 -0.32 20.44 -18.94
N ARG A 91 -0.45 21.75 -18.72
CA ARG A 91 -0.49 22.73 -19.80
C ARG A 91 0.97 23.05 -20.14
N VAL A 92 1.42 22.62 -21.31
CA VAL A 92 2.69 23.02 -21.92
C VAL A 92 2.51 24.41 -22.52
#